data_AF-A6N382-F1
#
_entry.id   AF-A6N382-F1
#
_cell.length_a   1.000
_cell.length_b   1.000
_cell.length_c   1.000
_cell.angle_alpha   90.00
_cell.angle_beta   90.00
_cell.angle_gamma   90.00
#
_symmetry.space_group_name_H-M   'P 1'
#
loop_
_entity.id
_entity.type
_entity.pdbx_description
1 polymer ?
#
loop_
_entity_poly.entity_id
_entity_poly.type
_entity_poly.pdbx_seq_one_letter_code
_entity_poly.pdbx_strand_id
1 'polypeptide(L)'
;MDLPGFFIRTANHTGHRRRTSQPDSTVARTCLLPPFKESHLGNITVRRRRSAFAAGLATLAMAAGLATVPAQAADKTKYIALGDSFAAGQGAGPYLDDCYRSGNTYSELADETKAIKLVANEACSGKTTQDVVDSQLGRLNKSTELVTITAGGNNLGFGAIITYCGVALAGATPGQECAAATAYATAQLEGGQLYRDVVSMIEGVQAAAPNAKIVVTGYPYLLDPIPAGQTGAAALFIYQATGLADDLNGAIAEAAGDTGATYVDVRSAFLGHGALSPVPWINLGGAGSPDSFHPNAEGYEAYYATLDAAGAYSAG
;
A
#
# COMPACT_ATOMS: atom_id res chain seq x y z
N MET A 1 8.21 62.62 -18.53
CA MET A 1 6.77 62.41 -18.81
C MET A 1 6.40 61.16 -18.08
N ASP A 2 5.53 61.29 -17.09
CA ASP A 2 5.62 60.48 -15.87
C ASP A 2 4.26 59.85 -15.52
N LEU A 3 4.34 58.71 -14.83
CA LEU A 3 3.42 58.11 -13.84
C LEU A 3 2.00 58.69 -13.68
N PRO A 4 0.96 57.83 -13.55
CA PRO A 4 0.91 56.86 -12.45
C PRO A 4 0.44 55.44 -12.84
N GLY A 5 0.52 54.41 -12.00
CA GLY A 5 0.95 54.36 -10.59
C GLY A 5 -0.21 54.02 -9.64
N PHE A 6 -0.34 52.76 -9.22
CA PHE A 6 -1.41 52.30 -8.31
C PHE A 6 -0.83 51.52 -7.13
N PHE A 7 -1.30 51.82 -5.91
CA PHE A 7 -0.66 51.37 -4.66
C PHE A 7 -1.72 51.25 -3.55
N ILE A 8 -2.10 50.04 -3.15
CA ILE A 8 -2.97 49.78 -1.98
C ILE A 8 -2.37 48.59 -1.21
N ARG A 9 -1.48 48.86 -0.24
CA ARG A 9 -1.76 49.04 1.20
C ARG A 9 -1.92 47.72 1.97
N THR A 10 -0.80 47.25 2.51
CA THR A 10 -0.78 46.37 3.69
C THR A 10 -1.25 47.14 4.92
N ALA A 11 -1.95 46.47 5.85
CA ALA A 11 -2.36 47.02 7.13
C ALA A 11 -1.84 46.12 8.26
N ASN A 12 -0.91 46.64 9.06
CA ASN A 12 -0.27 45.93 10.16
C ASN A 12 -0.64 46.65 11.47
N HIS A 13 -1.20 45.96 12.46
CA HIS A 13 -1.62 46.56 13.73
C HIS A 13 -1.13 45.76 14.94
N THR A 14 -0.31 46.41 15.76
CA THR A 14 0.26 45.88 17.00
C THR A 14 -0.14 46.76 18.21
N GLY A 15 -0.49 46.13 19.34
CA GLY A 15 -1.01 46.80 20.55
C GLY A 15 -2.02 45.90 21.30
N HIS A 16 -1.71 45.08 22.32
CA HIS A 16 -0.94 45.33 23.56
C HIS A 16 -1.69 46.37 24.43
N ARG A 17 -2.21 46.14 25.66
CA ARG A 17 -1.94 45.23 26.83
C ARG A 17 -3.23 45.15 27.72
N ARG A 18 -3.48 44.33 28.79
CA ARG A 18 -2.82 43.19 29.53
C ARG A 18 -3.83 42.61 30.58
N ARG A 19 -3.78 41.29 30.87
CA ARG A 19 -4.21 40.59 32.15
C ARG A 19 -5.74 40.52 32.43
N THR A 20 -6.27 39.59 33.24
CA THR A 20 -5.74 38.79 34.39
C THR A 20 -6.09 37.27 34.38
N SER A 21 -5.41 36.50 35.24
CA SER A 21 -5.80 35.19 35.88
C SER A 21 -6.39 34.09 34.98
N GLN A 22 -5.63 33.06 34.55
CA GLN A 22 -5.10 31.87 35.28
C GLN A 22 -6.06 30.65 35.27
N PRO A 23 -5.52 29.41 35.27
CA PRO A 23 -6.25 28.22 34.81
C PRO A 23 -6.88 27.40 35.93
N ASP A 24 -7.81 26.53 35.54
CA ASP A 24 -8.30 25.42 36.35
C ASP A 24 -7.64 24.11 35.92
N SER A 25 -7.30 23.22 36.87
CA SER A 25 -6.55 22.00 36.58
C SER A 25 -6.73 20.89 37.61
N THR A 26 -7.14 19.71 37.14
CA THR A 26 -6.90 18.40 37.75
C THR A 26 -7.47 18.13 39.15
N VAL A 27 -8.50 17.27 39.22
CA VAL A 27 -8.74 16.42 40.41
C VAL A 27 -8.96 14.97 39.96
N ALA A 28 -8.07 14.08 40.37
CA ALA A 28 -8.23 12.63 40.21
C ALA A 28 -9.16 12.06 41.30
N ARG A 29 -9.90 10.99 40.99
CA ARG A 29 -10.69 10.25 41.99
C ARG A 29 -9.78 9.32 42.81
N THR A 30 -9.78 9.52 44.13
CA THR A 30 -9.13 8.62 45.10
C THR A 30 -10.18 8.05 46.05
N CYS A 31 -10.00 6.81 46.50
CA CYS A 31 -10.96 6.10 47.35
C CYS A 31 -11.11 6.72 48.75
N LEU A 32 -12.30 6.60 49.34
CA LEU A 32 -12.52 6.66 50.79
C LEU A 32 -13.01 5.31 51.30
N LEU A 33 -12.50 4.90 52.46
CA LEU A 33 -13.01 3.80 53.28
C LEU A 33 -13.79 4.38 54.48
N PRO A 34 -14.86 3.71 54.95
CA PRO A 34 -15.54 4.11 56.18
C PRO A 34 -14.73 3.74 57.43
N PRO A 35 -14.84 4.49 58.53
CA PRO A 35 -14.15 4.18 59.78
C PRO A 35 -14.81 3.01 60.52
N PHE A 36 -14.01 2.05 60.99
CA PHE A 36 -14.44 1.05 61.96
C PHE A 36 -14.05 1.43 63.38
N LYS A 37 -14.81 0.92 64.35
CA LYS A 37 -14.92 1.45 65.71
C LYS A 37 -14.16 0.59 66.71
N GLU A 38 -13.24 1.17 67.46
CA GLU A 38 -12.54 0.47 68.55
C GLU A 38 -13.49 0.13 69.72
N SER A 39 -13.22 -1.00 70.37
CA SER A 39 -13.81 -1.38 71.65
C SER A 39 -12.77 -2.11 72.50
N HIS A 40 -12.81 -1.92 73.82
CA HIS A 40 -11.68 -2.21 74.72
C HIS A 40 -11.73 -3.58 75.41
N LEU A 41 -10.52 -4.12 75.62
CA LEU A 41 -10.06 -4.91 76.78
C LEU A 41 -10.74 -6.26 77.09
N GLY A 42 -9.93 -7.33 76.95
CA GLY A 42 -10.13 -8.61 77.61
C GLY A 42 -8.77 -9.28 77.92
N ASN A 43 -8.26 -9.10 79.14
CA ASN A 43 -6.96 -9.66 79.54
C ASN A 43 -7.05 -11.17 79.80
N ILE A 44 -6.26 -11.99 79.10
CA ILE A 44 -6.01 -13.39 79.46
C ILE A 44 -4.50 -13.64 79.53
N THR A 45 -3.98 -13.73 80.75
CA THR A 45 -2.59 -14.12 81.01
C THR A 45 -2.45 -15.65 81.05
N VAL A 46 -1.73 -16.23 80.08
CA VAL A 46 -1.24 -17.63 80.17
C VAL A 46 0.28 -17.62 80.31
N ARG A 47 0.81 -18.40 81.25
CA ARG A 47 2.19 -18.27 81.75
C ARG A 47 3.07 -19.44 81.30
N ARG A 48 4.09 -19.13 80.49
CA ARG A 48 5.32 -19.92 80.21
C ARG A 48 5.22 -21.47 80.21
N ARG A 49 5.63 -22.08 79.09
CA ARG A 49 6.66 -23.15 79.13
C ARG A 49 7.72 -22.89 78.05
N ARG A 50 8.92 -23.45 78.28
CA ARG A 50 10.11 -23.28 77.42
C ARG A 50 10.15 -24.40 76.38
N SER A 51 10.65 -24.11 75.19
CA SER A 51 11.92 -24.64 74.68
C SER A 51 12.20 -24.10 73.28
N ALA A 52 13.47 -23.95 72.93
CA ALA A 52 13.87 -23.56 71.57
C ALA A 52 14.07 -24.80 70.69
N PHE A 53 13.65 -24.69 69.44
CA PHE A 53 14.29 -25.40 68.32
C PHE A 53 14.40 -24.41 67.16
N ALA A 54 15.56 -24.37 66.53
CA ALA A 54 15.90 -23.46 65.43
C ALA A 54 16.33 -24.25 64.20
N ALA A 55 16.26 -23.59 63.03
CA ALA A 55 16.61 -24.10 61.70
C ALA A 55 15.74 -25.26 61.17
N GLY A 56 15.35 -25.19 59.89
CA GLY A 56 14.51 -26.23 59.27
C GLY A 56 13.75 -25.87 57.98
N LEU A 57 13.90 -24.66 57.43
CA LEU A 57 13.22 -24.22 56.20
C LEU A 57 14.20 -23.54 55.23
N ALA A 58 15.07 -24.32 54.59
CA ALA A 58 16.09 -23.81 53.67
C ALA A 58 16.39 -24.72 52.46
N THR A 59 15.54 -25.70 52.12
CA THR A 59 15.75 -26.62 50.98
C THR A 59 14.42 -27.13 50.37
N LEU A 60 13.76 -26.35 49.49
CA LEU A 60 12.89 -26.88 48.43
C LEU A 60 12.51 -25.82 47.35
N ALA A 61 13.49 -25.14 46.77
CA ALA A 61 13.27 -24.06 45.79
C ALA A 61 14.11 -24.18 44.50
N MET A 62 14.58 -25.39 44.17
CA MET A 62 15.38 -25.66 42.95
C MET A 62 14.87 -26.95 42.26
N ALA A 63 13.74 -26.82 41.56
CA ALA A 63 13.20 -27.87 40.69
C ALA A 63 12.36 -27.32 39.51
N ALA A 64 11.94 -26.05 39.56
CA ALA A 64 11.31 -25.35 38.43
C ALA A 64 12.39 -24.84 37.45
N GLY A 65 13.10 -25.75 36.82
CA GLY A 65 13.97 -25.44 35.69
C GLY A 65 13.10 -25.00 34.50
N LEU A 66 12.84 -23.69 34.39
CA LEU A 66 12.26 -23.11 33.19
C LEU A 66 13.23 -23.37 32.04
N ALA A 67 12.92 -24.39 31.23
CA ALA A 67 13.60 -24.64 29.98
C ALA A 67 13.28 -23.46 29.06
N THR A 68 14.16 -22.47 29.04
CA THR A 68 14.16 -21.38 28.06
C THR A 68 14.53 -21.98 26.71
N VAL A 69 13.55 -22.63 26.08
CA VAL A 69 13.59 -22.90 24.64
C VAL A 69 13.96 -21.58 23.96
N PRO A 70 15.08 -21.52 23.22
CA PRO A 70 15.45 -20.29 22.54
C PRO A 70 14.32 -19.95 21.58
N ALA A 71 13.81 -18.72 21.66
CA ALA A 71 12.82 -18.24 20.70
C ALA A 71 13.48 -18.22 19.32
N GLN A 72 13.26 -19.28 18.54
CA GLN A 72 13.68 -19.38 17.17
C GLN A 72 12.94 -18.27 16.41
N ALA A 73 13.70 -17.27 15.95
CA ALA A 73 13.15 -16.28 15.04
C ALA A 73 12.65 -17.04 13.80
N ALA A 74 11.38 -16.83 13.44
CA ALA A 74 10.89 -17.32 12.16
C ALA A 74 11.71 -16.65 11.05
N ASP A 75 12.19 -17.44 10.09
CA ASP A 75 12.84 -16.90 8.91
C ASP A 75 11.84 -16.03 8.14
N LYS A 76 12.26 -14.83 7.73
CA LYS A 76 11.46 -13.93 6.90
C LYS A 76 11.28 -14.53 5.50
N THR A 77 10.04 -14.58 5.02
CA THR A 77 9.63 -15.08 3.69
C THR A 77 10.35 -14.30 2.59
N LYS A 78 11.14 -14.98 1.77
CA LYS A 78 11.92 -14.36 0.69
C LYS A 78 11.04 -13.96 -0.48
N TYR A 79 10.97 -12.66 -0.68
CA TYR A 79 10.08 -11.98 -1.60
C TYR A 79 10.85 -11.31 -2.74
N ILE A 80 10.36 -11.43 -3.97
CA ILE A 80 10.80 -10.65 -5.12
C ILE A 80 9.60 -9.95 -5.74
N ALA A 81 9.71 -8.65 -6.02
CA ALA A 81 8.69 -7.90 -6.75
C ALA A 81 9.09 -7.78 -8.24
N LEU A 82 8.14 -8.04 -9.13
CA LEU A 82 8.27 -7.98 -10.59
C LEU A 82 7.19 -7.07 -11.17
N GLY A 83 7.38 -6.59 -12.40
CA GLY A 83 6.36 -5.88 -13.16
C GLY A 83 6.81 -4.56 -13.78
N ASP A 84 5.84 -3.68 -13.98
CA ASP A 84 5.99 -2.39 -14.63
C ASP A 84 6.19 -1.23 -13.64
N SER A 85 5.84 0.00 -14.05
CA SER A 85 5.92 1.21 -13.23
C SER A 85 5.07 1.17 -11.95
N PHE A 86 3.95 0.42 -11.92
CA PHE A 86 3.12 0.23 -10.74
C PHE A 86 3.75 -0.75 -9.74
N ALA A 87 4.59 -1.69 -10.19
CA ALA A 87 5.40 -2.52 -9.28
C ALA A 87 6.71 -1.83 -8.89
N ALA A 88 7.24 -0.94 -9.74
CA ALA A 88 8.46 -0.18 -9.49
C ALA A 88 8.27 0.89 -8.40
N GLY A 89 7.10 1.55 -8.34
CA GLY A 89 6.88 2.67 -7.41
C GLY A 89 6.92 4.05 -8.06
N GLN A 90 6.71 4.10 -9.38
CA GLN A 90 6.57 5.37 -10.09
C GLN A 90 5.37 6.15 -9.51
N GLY A 91 5.53 7.47 -9.43
CA GLY A 91 4.62 8.39 -8.74
C GLY A 91 4.90 8.56 -7.23
N ALA A 92 5.69 7.68 -6.60
CA ALA A 92 5.89 7.66 -5.15
C ALA A 92 7.32 8.00 -4.71
N GLY A 93 8.00 8.89 -5.42
CA GLY A 93 9.44 9.15 -5.26
C GLY A 93 9.93 9.51 -3.84
N PRO A 94 11.26 9.51 -3.61
CA PRO A 94 12.32 9.59 -4.60
C PRO A 94 12.65 8.27 -5.30
N TYR A 95 13.16 8.35 -6.53
CA TYR A 95 13.58 7.19 -7.32
C TYR A 95 15.04 6.82 -7.05
N LEU A 96 15.30 5.51 -7.08
CA LEU A 96 16.59 4.88 -6.83
C LEU A 96 17.41 4.71 -8.11
N ASP A 97 16.74 4.59 -9.26
CA ASP A 97 17.34 4.34 -10.58
C ASP A 97 16.41 4.72 -11.75
N ASP A 98 16.91 4.59 -12.98
CA ASP A 98 16.19 4.87 -14.24
C ASP A 98 14.98 3.95 -14.49
N CYS A 99 14.78 2.89 -13.68
CA CYS A 99 13.59 2.05 -13.72
C CYS A 99 12.41 2.66 -12.94
N TYR A 100 12.57 3.87 -12.38
CA TYR A 100 11.60 4.54 -11.51
C TYR A 100 11.26 3.74 -10.24
N ARG A 101 12.20 2.94 -9.76
CA ARG A 101 12.03 2.22 -8.50
C ARG A 101 12.03 3.18 -7.31
N SER A 102 11.02 3.11 -6.45
CA SER A 102 10.93 3.94 -5.23
C SER A 102 11.07 3.11 -3.96
N GLY A 103 11.55 3.74 -2.89
CA GLY A 103 11.52 3.20 -1.53
C GLY A 103 10.11 3.15 -0.90
N ASN A 104 9.10 3.75 -1.53
CA ASN A 104 7.73 3.86 -1.01
C ASN A 104 6.72 2.96 -1.77
N THR A 105 7.15 1.81 -2.30
CA THR A 105 6.26 0.86 -2.98
C THR A 105 5.48 -0.01 -1.99
N TYR A 106 4.46 -0.71 -2.49
CA TYR A 106 3.86 -1.82 -1.75
C TYR A 106 4.87 -2.95 -1.42
N SER A 107 5.98 -3.06 -2.17
CA SER A 107 6.98 -4.11 -1.98
C SER A 107 8.02 -3.78 -0.90
N GLU A 108 8.45 -2.52 -0.80
CA GLU A 108 9.36 -2.03 0.25
C GLU A 108 8.61 -1.88 1.59
N LEU A 109 7.35 -1.37 1.57
CA LEU A 109 6.46 -1.35 2.74
C LEU A 109 6.24 -2.74 3.34
N ALA A 110 6.29 -3.80 2.53
CA ALA A 110 6.23 -5.17 3.03
C ALA A 110 7.52 -5.61 3.75
N ASP A 111 8.71 -5.15 3.34
CA ASP A 111 9.97 -5.51 4.02
C ASP A 111 10.08 -4.91 5.43
N GLU A 112 9.43 -3.76 5.68
CA GLU A 112 9.34 -3.19 7.03
C GLU A 112 8.63 -4.12 8.04
N THR A 113 7.81 -5.06 7.54
CA THR A 113 7.17 -6.06 8.38
C THR A 113 8.16 -7.06 8.99
N LYS A 114 7.70 -7.79 10.01
CA LYS A 114 8.48 -8.87 10.62
C LYS A 114 8.43 -10.19 9.84
N ALA A 115 7.56 -10.31 8.84
CA ALA A 115 7.26 -11.58 8.17
C ALA A 115 7.95 -11.73 6.80
N ILE A 116 8.07 -10.62 6.05
CA ILE A 116 8.60 -10.61 4.68
C ILE A 116 10.07 -10.18 4.66
N LYS A 117 10.86 -10.73 3.73
CA LYS A 117 12.17 -10.23 3.35
C LYS A 117 12.20 -9.93 1.85
N LEU A 118 12.19 -8.65 1.47
CA LEU A 118 12.44 -8.27 0.07
C LEU A 118 13.89 -8.60 -0.30
N VAL A 119 14.07 -9.41 -1.34
CA VAL A 119 15.36 -9.83 -1.90
C VAL A 119 15.76 -8.95 -3.09
N ALA A 120 14.76 -8.48 -3.84
CA ALA A 120 14.87 -7.42 -4.83
C ALA A 120 13.47 -6.93 -5.26
N ASN A 121 13.35 -5.65 -5.55
CA ASN A 121 12.37 -5.16 -6.52
C ASN A 121 13.06 -5.12 -7.90
N GLU A 122 12.69 -6.02 -8.81
CA GLU A 122 13.21 -6.07 -10.19
C GLU A 122 12.26 -5.38 -11.18
N ALA A 123 11.09 -4.92 -10.72
CA ALA A 123 10.14 -4.17 -11.54
C ALA A 123 10.75 -2.89 -12.13
N CYS A 124 10.24 -2.45 -13.28
CA CYS A 124 10.82 -1.34 -14.03
C CYS A 124 9.78 -0.64 -14.92
N SER A 125 9.85 0.68 -15.03
CA SER A 125 8.91 1.48 -15.83
C SER A 125 8.76 1.03 -17.29
N GLY A 126 7.54 1.14 -17.82
CA GLY A 126 7.21 0.88 -19.23
C GLY A 126 7.26 -0.58 -19.68
N LYS A 127 7.51 -1.53 -18.76
CA LYS A 127 7.68 -2.95 -19.09
C LYS A 127 6.36 -3.64 -19.44
N THR A 128 6.37 -4.45 -20.49
CA THR A 128 5.30 -5.40 -20.82
C THR A 128 5.46 -6.71 -20.04
N THR A 129 4.45 -7.57 -20.04
CA THR A 129 4.56 -8.94 -19.49
C THR A 129 5.69 -9.75 -20.15
N GLN A 130 5.93 -9.56 -21.45
CA GLN A 130 7.04 -10.19 -22.18
C GLN A 130 8.39 -9.68 -21.67
N ASP A 131 8.53 -8.37 -21.42
CA ASP A 131 9.75 -7.85 -20.81
C ASP A 131 10.02 -8.43 -19.41
N VAL A 132 8.98 -8.69 -18.61
CA VAL A 132 9.13 -9.32 -17.28
C VAL A 132 9.78 -10.69 -17.41
N VAL A 133 9.31 -11.50 -18.37
CA VAL A 133 9.91 -12.81 -18.72
C VAL A 133 11.35 -12.66 -19.22
N ASP A 134 11.59 -11.73 -20.15
CA ASP A 134 12.89 -11.58 -20.81
C ASP A 134 13.99 -10.96 -19.93
N SER A 135 13.61 -10.19 -18.91
CA SER A 135 14.57 -9.34 -18.17
C SER A 135 14.53 -9.40 -16.64
N GLN A 136 13.42 -9.77 -16.00
CA GLN A 136 13.26 -9.66 -14.54
C GLN A 136 13.36 -11.00 -13.78
N LEU A 137 13.22 -12.13 -14.46
CA LEU A 137 13.25 -13.46 -13.81
C LEU A 137 14.64 -13.84 -13.23
N GLY A 138 15.70 -13.09 -13.51
CA GLY A 138 17.10 -13.47 -13.25
C GLY A 138 17.50 -13.68 -11.78
N ARG A 139 16.71 -13.21 -10.80
CA ARG A 139 16.93 -13.51 -9.36
C ARG A 139 16.03 -14.61 -8.80
N LEU A 140 14.99 -15.02 -9.53
CA LEU A 140 14.09 -16.08 -9.10
C LEU A 140 14.84 -17.39 -8.96
N ASN A 141 14.53 -18.14 -7.91
CA ASN A 141 15.17 -19.42 -7.64
C ASN A 141 14.29 -20.30 -6.73
N LYS A 142 14.70 -21.55 -6.51
CA LYS A 142 13.98 -22.52 -5.66
C LYS A 142 13.88 -22.14 -4.17
N SER A 143 14.49 -21.04 -3.74
CA SER A 143 14.31 -20.48 -2.39
C SER A 143 13.64 -19.10 -2.39
N THR A 144 13.10 -18.64 -3.52
CA THR A 144 12.07 -17.59 -3.53
C THR A 144 10.76 -18.21 -3.02
N GLU A 145 10.07 -17.52 -2.11
CA GLU A 145 8.89 -18.02 -1.40
C GLU A 145 7.64 -17.18 -1.70
N LEU A 146 7.81 -15.90 -2.03
CA LEU A 146 6.77 -15.00 -2.51
C LEU A 146 7.24 -14.26 -3.77
N VAL A 147 6.35 -14.12 -4.75
CA VAL A 147 6.51 -13.20 -5.88
C VAL A 147 5.24 -12.37 -6.03
N THR A 148 5.36 -11.04 -6.18
CA THR A 148 4.27 -10.19 -6.66
C THR A 148 4.53 -9.72 -8.07
N ILE A 149 3.50 -9.57 -8.90
CA ILE A 149 3.61 -9.06 -10.27
C ILE A 149 2.53 -8.01 -10.55
N THR A 150 2.92 -6.83 -11.05
CA THR A 150 1.99 -5.87 -11.70
C THR A 150 2.42 -5.68 -13.15
N ALA A 151 1.71 -6.26 -14.12
CA ALA A 151 2.04 -6.10 -15.54
C ALA A 151 0.82 -6.37 -16.44
N GLY A 152 0.77 -5.72 -17.60
CA GLY A 152 -0.31 -5.82 -18.58
C GLY A 152 -0.77 -4.48 -19.16
N GLY A 153 -0.72 -3.39 -18.37
CA GLY A 153 -1.11 -2.05 -18.82
C GLY A 153 -0.29 -1.56 -20.02
N ASN A 154 1.01 -1.88 -20.07
CA ASN A 154 1.87 -1.54 -21.20
C ASN A 154 1.59 -2.41 -22.45
N ASN A 155 1.12 -3.66 -22.31
CA ASN A 155 0.67 -4.47 -23.46
C ASN A 155 -0.55 -3.82 -24.15
N LEU A 156 -1.38 -3.09 -23.40
CA LEU A 156 -2.50 -2.31 -23.94
C LEU A 156 -2.09 -0.90 -24.44
N GLY A 157 -0.82 -0.50 -24.28
CA GLY A 157 -0.35 0.82 -24.69
C GLY A 157 -0.90 1.99 -23.86
N PHE A 158 -1.22 1.78 -22.57
CA PHE A 158 -1.87 2.79 -21.70
C PHE A 158 -1.23 4.19 -21.75
N GLY A 159 0.11 4.28 -21.81
CA GLY A 159 0.82 5.56 -21.92
C GLY A 159 0.44 6.38 -23.17
N ALA A 160 0.12 5.74 -24.29
CA ALA A 160 -0.38 6.41 -25.49
C ALA A 160 -1.83 6.90 -25.31
N ILE A 161 -2.69 6.11 -24.66
CA ILE A 161 -4.06 6.51 -24.33
C ILE A 161 -4.04 7.74 -23.42
N ILE A 162 -3.26 7.72 -22.33
CA ILE A 162 -3.09 8.88 -21.45
C ILE A 162 -2.58 10.11 -22.23
N THR A 163 -1.56 9.93 -23.08
CA THR A 163 -0.95 11.03 -23.86
C THR A 163 -1.91 11.68 -24.85
N TYR A 164 -2.68 10.89 -25.60
CA TYR A 164 -3.53 11.41 -26.68
C TYR A 164 -5.00 11.68 -26.26
N CYS A 165 -5.52 10.96 -25.27
CA CYS A 165 -6.90 11.10 -24.80
C CYS A 165 -7.04 12.04 -23.60
N GLY A 166 -5.99 12.25 -22.80
CA GLY A 166 -6.03 13.05 -21.56
C GLY A 166 -6.51 14.50 -21.75
N VAL A 167 -6.44 15.04 -22.97
CA VAL A 167 -7.03 16.34 -23.36
C VAL A 167 -8.54 16.43 -23.09
N ALA A 168 -9.25 15.30 -23.01
CA ALA A 168 -10.66 15.23 -22.63
C ALA A 168 -10.92 15.79 -21.22
N LEU A 169 -9.97 15.64 -20.28
CA LEU A 169 -10.09 16.17 -18.92
C LEU A 169 -10.01 17.71 -18.88
N ALA A 170 -9.36 18.32 -19.87
CA ALA A 170 -9.38 19.76 -20.09
C ALA A 170 -10.61 20.24 -20.91
N GLY A 171 -11.55 19.35 -21.21
CA GLY A 171 -12.76 19.65 -21.99
C GLY A 171 -12.56 19.72 -23.51
N ALA A 172 -11.37 19.38 -24.02
CA ALA A 172 -11.10 19.32 -25.46
C ALA A 172 -11.51 17.96 -26.06
N THR A 173 -11.87 17.93 -27.35
CA THR A 173 -12.15 16.68 -28.07
C THR A 173 -10.82 15.97 -28.39
N PRO A 174 -10.65 14.68 -28.04
CA PRO A 174 -9.46 13.91 -28.41
C PRO A 174 -9.27 13.73 -29.93
N GLY A 175 -8.02 13.56 -30.36
CA GLY A 175 -7.62 13.39 -31.75
C GLY A 175 -7.76 11.96 -32.29
N GLN A 176 -7.36 11.75 -33.54
CA GLN A 176 -7.35 10.43 -34.19
C GLN A 176 -6.36 9.48 -33.50
N GLU A 177 -5.29 10.01 -32.92
CA GLU A 177 -4.26 9.31 -32.17
C GLU A 177 -4.83 8.67 -30.90
N CYS A 178 -5.78 9.33 -30.24
CA CYS A 178 -6.53 8.77 -29.11
C CYS A 178 -7.40 7.60 -29.58
N ALA A 179 -8.19 7.79 -30.64
CA ALA A 179 -9.05 6.74 -31.18
C ALA A 179 -8.25 5.50 -31.61
N ALA A 180 -7.05 5.69 -32.19
CA ALA A 180 -6.14 4.61 -32.55
C ALA A 180 -5.56 3.89 -31.32
N ALA A 181 -5.14 4.62 -30.29
CA ALA A 181 -4.61 4.04 -29.05
C ALA A 181 -5.67 3.22 -28.30
N THR A 182 -6.90 3.76 -28.16
CA THR A 182 -8.01 3.03 -27.53
C THR A 182 -8.40 1.79 -28.35
N ALA A 183 -8.50 1.90 -29.68
CA ALA A 183 -8.82 0.76 -30.54
C ALA A 183 -7.75 -0.35 -30.49
N TYR A 184 -6.47 -0.01 -30.32
CA TYR A 184 -5.41 -0.99 -30.09
C TYR A 184 -5.61 -1.76 -28.79
N ALA A 185 -5.88 -1.06 -27.68
CA ALA A 185 -6.13 -1.69 -26.38
C ALA A 185 -7.36 -2.61 -26.41
N THR A 186 -8.47 -2.14 -26.98
CA THR A 186 -9.67 -2.96 -27.21
C THR A 186 -9.35 -4.22 -28.01
N ALA A 187 -8.55 -4.14 -29.08
CA ALA A 187 -8.18 -5.30 -29.88
C ALA A 187 -7.28 -6.32 -29.13
N GLN A 188 -6.41 -5.87 -28.20
CA GLN A 188 -5.63 -6.79 -27.35
C GLN A 188 -6.51 -7.53 -26.33
N LEU A 189 -7.58 -6.88 -25.85
CA LEU A 189 -8.56 -7.44 -24.91
C LEU A 189 -9.55 -8.39 -25.61
N GLU A 190 -10.28 -7.91 -26.62
CA GLU A 190 -11.24 -8.70 -27.40
C GLU A 190 -10.59 -9.88 -28.13
N GLY A 191 -9.33 -9.73 -28.56
CA GLY A 191 -8.54 -10.81 -29.13
C GLY A 191 -7.95 -11.80 -28.11
N GLY A 192 -8.16 -11.56 -26.80
CA GLY A 192 -7.61 -12.36 -25.70
C GLY A 192 -6.08 -12.40 -25.65
N GLN A 193 -5.38 -11.43 -26.27
CA GLN A 193 -3.92 -11.44 -26.33
C GLN A 193 -3.33 -11.13 -24.96
N LEU A 194 -3.86 -10.13 -24.26
CA LEU A 194 -3.44 -9.79 -22.89
C LEU A 194 -3.54 -11.02 -21.95
N TYR A 195 -4.65 -11.77 -22.03
CA TYR A 195 -4.82 -13.00 -21.24
C TYR A 195 -3.67 -14.00 -21.52
N ARG A 196 -3.36 -14.29 -22.79
CA ARG A 196 -2.27 -15.21 -23.18
C ARG A 196 -0.90 -14.70 -22.72
N ASP A 197 -0.67 -13.40 -22.83
CA ASP A 197 0.56 -12.73 -22.43
C ASP A 197 0.78 -12.77 -20.91
N VAL A 198 -0.30 -12.67 -20.11
CA VAL A 198 -0.26 -12.77 -18.65
C VAL A 198 -0.08 -14.23 -18.21
N VAL A 199 -0.78 -15.18 -18.84
CA VAL A 199 -0.56 -16.63 -18.60
C VAL A 199 0.90 -17.00 -18.82
N SER A 200 1.48 -16.65 -19.97
CA SER A 200 2.87 -16.98 -20.30
C SER A 200 3.88 -16.35 -19.32
N MET A 201 3.60 -15.14 -18.84
CA MET A 201 4.41 -14.50 -17.79
C MET A 201 4.35 -15.24 -16.46
N ILE A 202 3.17 -15.69 -16.03
CA ILE A 202 3.01 -16.45 -14.78
C ILE A 202 3.70 -17.81 -14.90
N GLU A 203 3.53 -18.53 -16.01
CA GLU A 203 4.23 -19.79 -16.29
C GLU A 203 5.76 -19.62 -16.25
N GLY A 204 6.29 -18.52 -16.81
CA GLY A 204 7.71 -18.17 -16.73
C GLY A 204 8.21 -17.96 -15.30
N VAL A 205 7.43 -17.28 -14.46
CA VAL A 205 7.72 -17.09 -13.03
C VAL A 205 7.64 -18.42 -12.27
N GLN A 206 6.63 -19.25 -12.54
CA GLN A 206 6.49 -20.60 -11.96
C GLN A 206 7.70 -21.49 -12.29
N ALA A 207 8.19 -21.46 -13.53
CA ALA A 207 9.35 -22.24 -13.94
C ALA A 207 10.65 -21.80 -13.22
N ALA A 208 10.81 -20.50 -12.94
CA ALA A 208 11.98 -19.94 -12.29
C ALA A 208 11.95 -20.00 -10.75
N ALA A 209 10.77 -19.87 -10.14
CA ALA A 209 10.52 -19.97 -8.70
C ALA A 209 9.43 -21.01 -8.37
N PRO A 210 9.67 -22.32 -8.59
CA PRO A 210 8.64 -23.38 -8.50
C PRO A 210 8.14 -23.69 -7.08
N ASN A 211 8.63 -22.97 -6.07
CA ASN A 211 8.20 -23.07 -4.68
C ASN A 211 7.52 -21.78 -4.19
N ALA A 212 7.43 -20.73 -5.04
CA ALA A 212 6.92 -19.44 -4.62
C ALA A 212 5.39 -19.35 -4.77
N LYS A 213 4.76 -18.74 -3.77
CA LYS A 213 3.42 -18.16 -3.88
C LYS A 213 3.49 -16.99 -4.86
N ILE A 214 2.70 -17.03 -5.94
CA ILE A 214 2.64 -15.94 -6.93
C ILE A 214 1.35 -15.16 -6.72
N VAL A 215 1.50 -13.83 -6.59
CA VAL A 215 0.40 -12.88 -6.42
C VAL A 215 0.44 -11.87 -7.57
N VAL A 216 -0.52 -11.93 -8.49
CA VAL A 216 -0.67 -10.94 -9.56
C VAL A 216 -1.65 -9.87 -9.08
N THR A 217 -1.27 -8.61 -9.17
CA THR A 217 -2.08 -7.49 -8.69
C THR A 217 -2.83 -6.83 -9.85
N GLY A 218 -4.00 -6.29 -9.52
CA GLY A 218 -4.74 -5.43 -10.44
C GLY A 218 -4.16 -4.01 -10.53
N TYR A 219 -4.69 -3.23 -11.46
CA TYR A 219 -4.47 -1.79 -11.55
C TYR A 219 -5.64 -1.03 -10.90
N PRO A 220 -5.37 0.06 -10.14
CA PRO A 220 -6.42 0.85 -9.49
C PRO A 220 -7.24 1.67 -10.48
N TYR A 221 -8.39 2.18 -10.05
CA TYR A 221 -9.10 3.21 -10.81
C TYR A 221 -8.27 4.50 -10.83
N LEU A 222 -7.73 4.83 -12.00
CA LEU A 222 -6.90 6.03 -12.20
C LEU A 222 -7.74 7.33 -12.17
N LEU A 223 -9.04 7.21 -12.44
CA LEU A 223 -10.07 8.24 -12.34
C LEU A 223 -11.29 7.61 -11.67
N ASP A 224 -11.94 8.36 -10.76
CA ASP A 224 -13.09 7.86 -10.03
C ASP A 224 -14.28 7.55 -10.97
N PRO A 225 -14.88 6.34 -10.92
CA PRO A 225 -16.07 6.02 -11.71
C PRO A 225 -17.24 6.94 -11.38
N ILE A 226 -17.83 7.57 -12.42
CA ILE A 226 -18.91 8.57 -12.28
C ILE A 226 -20.29 7.97 -12.59
N PRO A 227 -21.39 8.56 -12.08
CA PRO A 227 -22.75 8.15 -12.43
C PRO A 227 -23.00 8.16 -13.94
N ALA A 228 -23.75 7.16 -14.43
CA ALA A 228 -24.10 6.98 -15.84
C ALA A 228 -24.99 8.12 -16.41
N GLY A 229 -24.96 8.30 -17.73
CA GLY A 229 -25.82 9.26 -18.44
C GLY A 229 -25.26 10.68 -18.60
N GLN A 230 -24.00 10.91 -18.23
CA GLN A 230 -23.30 12.18 -18.48
C GLN A 230 -22.70 12.19 -19.89
N THR A 231 -22.61 13.37 -20.52
CA THR A 231 -22.40 13.50 -21.98
C THR A 231 -21.23 14.40 -22.39
N GLY A 232 -20.51 15.02 -21.44
CA GLY A 232 -19.33 15.84 -21.72
C GLY A 232 -18.09 15.00 -22.04
N ALA A 233 -17.12 15.57 -22.78
CA ALA A 233 -15.90 14.87 -23.20
C ALA A 233 -15.14 14.20 -22.03
N ALA A 234 -14.96 14.92 -20.90
CA ALA A 234 -14.35 14.38 -19.69
C ALA A 234 -15.13 13.17 -19.13
N ALA A 235 -16.47 13.20 -19.14
CA ALA A 235 -17.29 12.10 -18.65
C ALA A 235 -17.20 10.86 -19.56
N LEU A 236 -17.22 11.06 -20.88
CA LEU A 236 -17.03 9.98 -21.84
C LEU A 236 -15.64 9.33 -21.71
N PHE A 237 -14.60 10.13 -21.49
CA PHE A 237 -13.25 9.61 -21.23
C PHE A 237 -13.15 8.88 -19.89
N ILE A 238 -13.83 9.34 -18.83
CA ILE A 238 -13.89 8.62 -17.55
C ILE A 238 -14.58 7.26 -17.75
N TYR A 239 -15.72 7.17 -18.46
CA TYR A 239 -16.35 5.88 -18.74
C TYR A 239 -15.43 4.93 -19.53
N GLN A 240 -14.68 5.45 -20.51
CA GLN A 240 -13.68 4.67 -21.25
C GLN A 240 -12.54 4.20 -20.35
N ALA A 241 -12.04 5.05 -19.44
CA ALA A 241 -10.99 4.70 -18.50
C ALA A 241 -11.45 3.67 -17.45
N THR A 242 -12.70 3.78 -16.95
CA THR A 242 -13.30 2.77 -16.06
C THR A 242 -13.44 1.44 -16.77
N GLY A 243 -14.08 1.39 -17.95
CA GLY A 243 -14.26 0.14 -18.70
C GLY A 243 -12.93 -0.52 -19.09
N LEU A 244 -11.96 0.27 -19.56
CA LEU A 244 -10.64 -0.25 -19.90
C LEU A 244 -9.87 -0.79 -18.68
N ALA A 245 -10.01 -0.14 -17.51
CA ALA A 245 -9.47 -0.67 -16.27
C ALA A 245 -10.21 -1.96 -15.84
N ASP A 246 -11.51 -2.04 -16.05
CA ASP A 246 -12.30 -3.22 -15.69
C ASP A 246 -11.96 -4.44 -16.55
N ASP A 247 -11.81 -4.26 -17.87
CA ASP A 247 -11.44 -5.32 -18.80
C ASP A 247 -9.99 -5.78 -18.60
N LEU A 248 -9.04 -4.84 -18.37
CA LEU A 248 -7.65 -5.13 -18.01
C LEU A 248 -7.55 -5.98 -16.74
N ASN A 249 -8.25 -5.56 -15.68
CA ASN A 249 -8.28 -6.30 -14.41
C ASN A 249 -8.98 -7.66 -14.55
N GLY A 250 -10.04 -7.75 -15.38
CA GLY A 250 -10.72 -9.01 -15.68
C GLY A 250 -9.80 -10.03 -16.35
N ALA A 251 -9.10 -9.64 -17.41
CA ALA A 251 -8.18 -10.52 -18.14
C ALA A 251 -6.99 -10.97 -17.28
N ILE A 252 -6.48 -10.10 -16.39
CA ILE A 252 -5.43 -10.45 -15.41
C ILE A 252 -5.97 -11.45 -14.37
N ALA A 253 -7.18 -11.24 -13.85
CA ALA A 253 -7.80 -12.13 -12.87
C ALA A 253 -8.09 -13.54 -13.44
N GLU A 254 -8.57 -13.61 -14.69
CA GLU A 254 -8.81 -14.87 -15.42
C GLU A 254 -7.49 -15.63 -15.63
N ALA A 255 -6.45 -14.96 -16.17
CA ALA A 255 -5.14 -15.57 -16.39
C ALA A 255 -4.46 -16.04 -15.09
N ALA A 256 -4.61 -15.29 -13.99
CA ALA A 256 -4.11 -15.71 -12.68
C ALA A 256 -4.87 -16.92 -12.13
N GLY A 257 -6.20 -16.94 -12.25
CA GLY A 257 -7.02 -18.06 -11.81
C GLY A 257 -6.69 -19.37 -12.53
N ASP A 258 -6.62 -19.34 -13.87
CA ASP A 258 -6.35 -20.53 -14.70
C ASP A 258 -4.91 -21.05 -14.57
N THR A 259 -3.95 -20.20 -14.20
CA THR A 259 -2.57 -20.62 -13.86
C THR A 259 -2.37 -21.01 -12.39
N GLY A 260 -3.39 -20.85 -11.54
CA GLY A 260 -3.31 -21.12 -10.10
C GLY A 260 -2.53 -20.08 -9.29
N ALA A 261 -2.26 -18.90 -9.85
CA ALA A 261 -1.75 -17.75 -9.10
C ALA A 261 -2.87 -17.06 -8.31
N THR A 262 -2.50 -16.32 -7.26
CA THR A 262 -3.46 -15.47 -6.54
C THR A 262 -3.64 -14.16 -7.28
N TYR A 263 -4.88 -13.74 -7.56
CA TYR A 263 -5.18 -12.39 -8.01
C TYR A 263 -5.59 -11.49 -6.82
N VAL A 264 -5.14 -10.24 -6.80
CA VAL A 264 -5.61 -9.22 -5.84
C VAL A 264 -6.10 -7.97 -6.57
N ASP A 265 -7.40 -7.70 -6.45
CA ASP A 265 -8.03 -6.49 -6.97
C ASP A 265 -7.79 -5.29 -6.05
N VAL A 266 -7.27 -4.20 -6.61
CA VAL A 266 -7.01 -2.94 -5.88
C VAL A 266 -7.95 -1.80 -6.28
N ARG A 267 -8.84 -2.00 -7.27
CA ARG A 267 -9.74 -0.94 -7.79
C ARG A 267 -10.61 -0.32 -6.71
N SER A 268 -11.19 -1.15 -5.84
CA SER A 268 -12.15 -0.74 -4.82
C SER A 268 -11.53 0.14 -3.72
N ALA A 269 -10.24 -0.02 -3.42
CA ALA A 269 -9.54 0.79 -2.42
C ALA A 269 -9.38 2.25 -2.88
N PHE A 270 -9.18 2.48 -4.19
CA PHE A 270 -8.95 3.81 -4.77
C PHE A 270 -10.23 4.61 -5.07
N LEU A 271 -11.41 4.11 -4.69
CA LEU A 271 -12.68 4.82 -4.88
C LEU A 271 -12.76 6.09 -4.01
N GLY A 272 -12.87 7.24 -4.66
CA GLY A 272 -12.78 8.56 -4.03
C GLY A 272 -11.36 9.13 -3.99
N HIS A 273 -10.40 8.47 -4.64
CA HIS A 273 -8.97 8.79 -4.61
C HIS A 273 -8.31 8.79 -6.02
N GLY A 274 -9.11 8.79 -7.10
CA GLY A 274 -8.60 8.96 -8.46
C GLY A 274 -7.95 10.33 -8.72
N ALA A 275 -7.34 10.53 -9.89
CA ALA A 275 -6.48 11.68 -10.20
C ALA A 275 -7.18 13.05 -10.22
N LEU A 276 -8.51 13.10 -10.08
CA LEU A 276 -9.34 14.32 -10.00
C LEU A 276 -10.11 14.44 -8.68
N SER A 277 -9.86 13.56 -7.71
CA SER A 277 -10.50 13.61 -6.39
C SER A 277 -9.96 14.77 -5.54
N PRO A 278 -10.71 15.21 -4.49
CA PRO A 278 -10.22 16.20 -3.53
C PRO A 278 -9.02 15.73 -2.67
N VAL A 279 -8.76 14.42 -2.60
CA VAL A 279 -7.65 13.79 -1.88
C VAL A 279 -7.06 12.69 -2.78
N PRO A 280 -6.37 13.07 -3.87
CA PRO A 280 -5.96 12.11 -4.89
C PRO A 280 -4.82 11.21 -4.38
N TRP A 281 -4.96 9.91 -4.60
CA TRP A 281 -3.88 8.93 -4.48
C TRP A 281 -3.20 8.64 -5.82
N ILE A 282 -3.78 9.11 -6.93
CA ILE A 282 -3.21 9.02 -8.27
C ILE A 282 -2.67 10.40 -8.66
N ASN A 283 -1.40 10.48 -9.04
CA ASN A 283 -0.77 11.73 -9.43
C ASN A 283 -1.37 12.30 -10.72
N LEU A 284 -1.67 13.61 -10.73
CA LEU A 284 -1.92 14.37 -11.95
C LEU A 284 -0.85 15.44 -12.10
N GLY A 285 0.32 15.03 -12.62
CA GLY A 285 1.43 15.94 -12.86
C GLY A 285 1.18 16.89 -14.04
N GLY A 286 2.07 17.87 -14.18
CA GLY A 286 2.08 18.77 -15.34
C GLY A 286 2.34 18.01 -16.66
N ALA A 287 2.13 18.70 -17.79
CA ALA A 287 2.36 18.13 -19.12
C ALA A 287 3.80 17.57 -19.25
N GLY A 288 3.92 16.29 -19.60
CA GLY A 288 5.20 15.59 -19.69
C GLY A 288 5.76 15.06 -18.37
N SER A 289 5.03 15.17 -17.25
CA SER A 289 5.43 14.50 -16.00
C SER A 289 5.34 12.97 -16.16
N PRO A 290 6.42 12.21 -15.86
CA PRO A 290 6.38 10.75 -15.92
C PRO A 290 5.46 10.16 -14.84
N ASP A 291 5.27 10.88 -13.74
CA ASP A 291 4.52 10.41 -12.56
C ASP A 291 3.00 10.40 -12.78
N SER A 292 2.51 11.10 -13.80
CA SER A 292 1.08 11.22 -14.09
C SER A 292 0.41 9.86 -14.28
N PHE A 293 -0.79 9.72 -13.70
CA PHE A 293 -1.61 8.51 -13.64
C PHE A 293 -0.98 7.30 -12.91
N HIS A 294 0.09 7.51 -12.14
CA HIS A 294 0.62 6.51 -11.20
C HIS A 294 0.31 6.89 -9.74
N PRO A 295 0.28 5.92 -8.79
CA PRO A 295 -0.02 6.22 -7.39
C PRO A 295 1.05 7.09 -6.73
N ASN A 296 0.67 7.93 -5.76
CA ASN A 296 1.60 8.58 -4.83
C ASN A 296 1.86 7.67 -3.61
N ALA A 297 2.67 8.14 -2.66
CA ALA A 297 3.04 7.35 -1.48
C ALA A 297 1.81 6.88 -0.68
N GLU A 298 0.83 7.76 -0.47
CA GLU A 298 -0.45 7.46 0.17
C GLU A 298 -1.26 6.41 -0.62
N GLY A 299 -1.20 6.46 -1.95
CA GLY A 299 -1.73 5.42 -2.82
C GLY A 299 -1.04 4.07 -2.66
N TYR A 300 0.28 4.03 -2.49
CA TYR A 300 1.00 2.78 -2.24
C TYR A 300 0.81 2.23 -0.83
N GLU A 301 0.55 3.07 0.19
CA GLU A 301 0.08 2.62 1.50
C GLU A 301 -1.26 1.87 1.37
N ALA A 302 -2.22 2.40 0.60
CA ALA A 302 -3.50 1.75 0.34
C ALA A 302 -3.37 0.48 -0.54
N TYR A 303 -2.46 0.50 -1.52
CA TYR A 303 -2.11 -0.65 -2.36
C TYR A 303 -1.52 -1.78 -1.49
N TYR A 304 -0.55 -1.46 -0.63
CA TYR A 304 0.03 -2.37 0.36
C TYR A 304 -1.05 -2.94 1.28
N ALA A 305 -1.88 -2.09 1.88
CA ALA A 305 -2.93 -2.53 2.81
C ALA A 305 -3.96 -3.46 2.15
N THR A 306 -4.23 -3.27 0.86
CA THR A 306 -5.13 -4.16 0.09
C THR A 306 -4.49 -5.53 -0.15
N LEU A 307 -3.20 -5.57 -0.50
CA LEU A 307 -2.43 -6.81 -0.62
C LEU A 307 -2.31 -7.55 0.71
N ASP A 308 -2.04 -6.85 1.82
CA ASP A 308 -1.96 -7.43 3.16
C ASP A 308 -3.32 -7.98 3.63
N ALA A 309 -4.41 -7.24 3.42
CA ALA A 309 -5.77 -7.69 3.73
C ALA A 309 -6.23 -8.88 2.87
N ALA A 310 -5.77 -8.98 1.62
CA ALA A 310 -5.94 -10.17 0.77
C ALA A 310 -5.02 -11.34 1.17
N GLY A 311 -4.13 -11.15 2.15
CA GLY A 311 -3.20 -12.16 2.62
C GLY A 311 -2.03 -12.42 1.68
N ALA A 312 -1.66 -11.49 0.79
CA ALA A 312 -0.51 -11.63 -0.11
C ALA A 312 0.78 -11.96 0.67
N TYR A 313 1.00 -11.28 1.80
CA TYR A 313 2.21 -11.38 2.63
C TYR A 313 2.16 -12.48 3.71
N SER A 314 1.12 -13.32 3.74
CA SER A 314 1.13 -14.50 4.60
C SER A 314 2.09 -15.58 4.08
N ALA A 315 2.72 -16.33 4.98
CA ALA A 315 3.40 -17.58 4.64
C ALA A 315 2.40 -18.58 4.03
N GLY A 316 2.90 -19.38 3.07
CA GLY A 316 2.15 -20.48 2.43
C GLY A 316 2.27 -21.80 3.19
#